data_AF-A0A7S0M191-F1
#
_entry.id   AF-A0A7S0M191-F1
#
_cell.length_a   1.000
_cell.length_b   1.000
_cell.length_c   1.000
_cell.angle_alpha   90.00
_cell.angle_beta   90.00
_cell.angle_gamma   90.00
#
_symmetry.space_group_name_H-M   'P 1'
#
loop_
_entity.id
_entity.type
_entity.pdbx_description
1 polymer ?
#
loop_
_entity_poly.entity_id
_entity_poly.type
_entity_poly.pdbx_seq_one_letter_code
_entity_poly.pdbx_strand_id
1 'polypeptide(L)'
;VGGRAWAYRAPVTLDLCHRHLERVSTDARYLPILREYLSRVRLLRHLRHLVPVARLCATLCARYGQAAMTVAEARAVRIGDVLRGPGGEELASGFAAFRVAWEGLRDDLPSLIPAAVAGFLGKVLAAPPEEYGLGGGAAGFGALGDDTPLTFFLPDQTREGVCAVALLVALARVQNHFLDAHRENLRSRYGAHVDQTPTPLAQLGPGEAD
;
A
#
# COMPACT_ATOMS: atom_id res chain seq x y z
N VAL A 1 -50.01 -11.44 17.62
CA VAL A 1 -48.64 -10.93 17.90
C VAL A 1 -47.67 -12.01 17.41
N GLY A 2 -46.82 -11.78 16.40
CA GLY A 2 -45.90 -12.86 15.97
C GLY A 2 -45.11 -12.71 14.66
N GLY A 3 -45.36 -11.71 13.80
CA GLY A 3 -44.66 -11.61 12.50
C GLY A 3 -43.38 -10.77 12.49
N ARG A 4 -43.18 -9.85 13.45
CA ARG A 4 -42.06 -8.88 13.41
C ARG A 4 -40.73 -9.41 13.96
N ALA A 5 -40.77 -10.45 14.80
CA ALA A 5 -39.55 -11.04 15.37
C ALA A 5 -38.76 -11.83 14.31
N TRP A 6 -39.45 -12.39 13.32
CA TRP A 6 -38.88 -13.20 12.23
C TRP A 6 -38.68 -12.40 10.94
N ALA A 7 -38.85 -11.08 10.98
CA ALA A 7 -38.64 -10.23 9.82
C ALA A 7 -37.15 -10.13 9.51
N TYR A 8 -36.78 -10.40 8.26
CA TYR A 8 -35.42 -10.20 7.78
C TYR A 8 -34.99 -8.75 7.99
N ARG A 9 -33.77 -8.56 8.52
CA ARG A 9 -33.12 -7.26 8.62
C ARG A 9 -31.82 -7.33 7.83
N ALA A 10 -31.65 -6.39 6.90
CA ALA A 10 -30.40 -6.29 6.17
C ALA A 10 -29.24 -6.01 7.14
N PRO A 11 -28.08 -6.65 6.95
CA PRO A 11 -26.90 -6.34 7.76
C PRO A 11 -26.48 -4.88 7.55
N VAL A 12 -26.00 -4.24 8.62
CA VAL A 12 -25.45 -2.89 8.53
C VAL A 12 -24.04 -2.98 7.94
N THR A 13 -23.87 -2.46 6.72
CA THR A 13 -22.60 -2.44 6.00
C THR A 13 -22.04 -1.03 5.88
N LEU A 14 -20.74 -0.89 5.63
CA LEU A 14 -20.11 0.42 5.38
C LEU A 14 -20.75 1.15 4.19
N ASP A 15 -21.13 0.43 3.13
CA ASP A 15 -21.82 1.00 1.97
C ASP A 15 -23.24 1.49 2.32
N LEU A 16 -23.91 0.83 3.27
CA LEU A 16 -25.19 1.29 3.78
C LEU A 16 -25.00 2.57 4.60
N CYS A 17 -23.99 2.62 5.48
CA CYS A 17 -23.65 3.81 6.26
C CYS A 17 -23.28 4.99 5.35
N HIS A 18 -22.46 4.77 4.31
CA HIS A 18 -22.08 5.80 3.35
C HIS A 18 -23.30 6.35 2.62
N ARG A 19 -24.14 5.48 2.03
CA ARG A 19 -25.37 5.90 1.37
C ARG A 19 -26.36 6.60 2.31
N HIS A 20 -26.41 6.19 3.58
CA HIS A 20 -27.26 6.84 4.56
C HIS A 20 -26.75 8.25 4.89
N LEU A 21 -25.44 8.41 5.09
CA LEU A 21 -24.81 9.71 5.37
C LEU A 21 -25.06 10.71 4.23
N GLU A 22 -24.92 10.27 2.98
CA GLU A 22 -25.21 11.08 1.78
C GLU A 22 -26.69 11.49 1.68
N ARG A 23 -27.62 10.70 2.22
CA ARG A 23 -29.05 11.05 2.25
C ARG A 23 -29.42 11.97 3.41
N VAL A 24 -28.79 11.78 4.57
CA VAL A 24 -29.12 12.54 5.79
C VAL A 24 -28.67 13.99 5.67
N SER A 25 -27.56 14.25 4.97
CA SER A 25 -27.09 15.61 4.74
C SER A 25 -26.28 15.70 3.47
N THR A 26 -26.51 16.74 2.68
CA THR A 26 -25.64 17.13 1.56
C THR A 26 -24.57 18.16 1.99
N ASP A 27 -24.60 18.64 3.24
CA ASP A 27 -23.56 19.52 3.76
C ASP A 27 -22.27 18.70 3.99
N ALA A 28 -21.22 19.05 3.24
CA ALA A 28 -19.90 18.43 3.35
C ALA A 28 -19.27 18.61 4.75
N ARG A 29 -19.75 19.58 5.54
CA ARG A 29 -19.32 19.81 6.93
C ARG A 29 -20.04 18.92 7.94
N TYR A 30 -21.08 18.19 7.53
CA TYR A 30 -21.76 17.23 8.39
C TYR A 30 -20.94 15.94 8.47
N LEU A 31 -20.32 15.70 9.63
CA LEU A 31 -19.44 14.56 9.90
C LEU A 31 -18.33 14.40 8.83
N PRO A 32 -17.47 15.42 8.64
CA PRO A 32 -16.54 15.48 7.50
C PRO A 32 -15.53 14.34 7.52
N ILE A 33 -15.04 13.95 8.71
CA ILE A 33 -14.09 12.84 8.88
C ILE A 33 -14.74 11.51 8.52
N LEU A 34 -15.98 11.27 8.97
CA LEU A 34 -16.68 10.02 8.67
C LEU A 34 -17.00 9.91 7.17
N ARG A 35 -17.40 11.03 6.54
CA ARG A 35 -17.66 11.07 5.10
C ARG A 35 -16.41 10.73 4.29
N GLU A 36 -15.29 11.37 4.62
CA GLU A 36 -14.01 11.11 3.96
C GLU A 36 -13.50 9.69 4.19
N TYR A 37 -13.67 9.17 5.42
CA TYR A 37 -13.33 7.78 5.72
C TYR A 37 -14.16 6.81 4.88
N LEU A 38 -15.49 7.00 4.82
CA LEU A 38 -16.39 6.12 4.09
C LEU A 38 -16.19 6.21 2.57
N SER A 39 -15.82 7.38 2.04
CA SER A 39 -15.51 7.54 0.61
C SER A 39 -14.22 6.85 0.20
N ARG A 40 -13.26 6.69 1.13
CA ARG A 40 -11.93 6.11 0.85
C ARG A 40 -11.60 4.84 1.61
N VAL A 41 -12.57 4.19 2.23
CA VAL A 41 -12.32 3.04 3.12
C VAL A 41 -11.53 1.92 2.44
N ARG A 42 -11.74 1.73 1.13
CA ARG A 42 -11.01 0.74 0.31
C ARG A 42 -9.52 1.05 0.20
N LEU A 43 -9.14 2.33 0.15
CA LEU A 43 -7.73 2.75 0.12
C LEU A 43 -7.15 2.75 1.54
N LEU A 44 -7.89 3.30 2.50
CA LEU A 44 -7.45 3.44 3.90
C LEU A 44 -7.17 2.09 4.58
N ARG A 45 -7.90 1.02 4.22
CA ARG A 45 -7.65 -0.33 4.75
C ARG A 45 -6.25 -0.84 4.44
N HIS A 46 -5.57 -0.31 3.43
CA HIS A 46 -4.22 -0.73 3.05
C HIS A 46 -3.13 0.00 3.84
N LEU A 47 -3.45 1.08 4.56
CA LEU A 47 -2.48 1.79 5.41
C LEU A 47 -1.85 0.92 6.50
N ARG A 48 -2.56 -0.12 6.97
CA ARG A 48 -2.00 -1.12 7.89
C ARG A 48 -0.76 -1.83 7.35
N HIS A 49 -0.55 -1.81 6.04
CA HIS A 49 0.59 -2.42 5.37
C HIS A 49 1.76 -1.45 5.15
N LEU A 50 1.60 -0.14 5.42
CA LEU A 50 2.66 0.84 5.21
C LEU A 50 3.93 0.48 5.99
N VAL A 51 3.81 0.26 7.30
CA VAL A 51 4.98 -0.06 8.15
C VAL A 51 5.63 -1.40 7.76
N PRO A 52 4.88 -2.52 7.60
CA PRO A 52 5.46 -3.78 7.12
C PRO A 52 6.16 -3.67 5.76
N VAL A 53 5.57 -2.94 4.80
CA VAL A 53 6.14 -2.77 3.46
C VAL A 53 7.39 -1.90 3.49
N ALA A 54 7.38 -0.81 4.27
CA ALA A 54 8.56 0.05 4.44
C ALA A 54 9.71 -0.69 5.12
N ARG A 55 9.42 -1.46 6.17
CA ARG A 55 10.42 -2.32 6.83
C ARG A 55 10.99 -3.36 5.88
N LEU A 56 10.14 -4.06 5.11
CA LEU A 56 10.59 -5.00 4.08
C LEU A 56 11.58 -4.33 3.14
N CYS A 57 11.19 -3.20 2.54
CA CYS A 57 12.02 -2.47 1.58
C CYS A 57 13.35 -2.04 2.21
N ALA A 58 13.33 -1.54 3.45
CA ALA A 58 14.54 -1.14 4.18
C ALA A 58 15.48 -2.32 4.45
N THR A 59 14.94 -3.46 4.92
CA THR A 59 15.73 -4.67 5.15
C THR A 59 16.32 -5.22 3.85
N LEU A 60 15.55 -5.23 2.77
CA LEU A 60 16.04 -5.66 1.46
C LEU A 60 17.13 -4.70 0.94
N CYS A 61 16.96 -3.39 1.09
CA CYS A 61 18.03 -2.43 0.79
C CYS A 61 19.27 -2.63 1.65
N ALA A 62 19.15 -2.93 2.94
CA ALA A 62 20.31 -3.19 3.78
C ALA A 62 21.05 -4.47 3.35
N ARG A 63 20.30 -5.49 2.92
CA ARG A 63 20.84 -6.80 2.53
C ARG A 63 21.39 -6.84 1.09
N TYR A 64 20.82 -6.02 0.20
CA TYR A 64 21.04 -6.12 -1.25
C TYR A 64 21.28 -4.77 -1.94
N GLY A 65 21.17 -3.65 -1.23
CA GLY A 65 21.29 -2.29 -1.76
C GLY A 65 22.73 -1.94 -2.13
N GLN A 66 23.01 -2.03 -3.41
CA GLN A 66 24.00 -1.26 -4.17
C GLN A 66 25.49 -1.63 -4.09
N ALA A 67 26.01 -2.33 -3.07
CA ALA A 67 27.44 -2.69 -3.05
C ALA A 67 27.75 -4.16 -3.43
N ALA A 68 26.78 -5.07 -3.30
CA ALA A 68 27.04 -6.52 -3.40
C ALA A 68 26.29 -7.25 -4.52
N MET A 69 25.26 -6.63 -5.10
CA MET A 69 24.39 -7.31 -6.06
C MET A 69 24.03 -6.41 -7.25
N THR A 70 24.26 -6.91 -8.46
CA THR A 70 23.87 -6.25 -9.72
C THR A 70 22.38 -6.40 -9.98
N VAL A 71 21.82 -5.56 -10.86
CA VAL A 71 20.39 -5.68 -11.26
C VAL A 71 20.10 -7.03 -11.91
N ALA A 72 21.07 -7.59 -12.65
CA ALA A 72 20.94 -8.91 -13.28
C ALA A 72 20.86 -10.03 -12.23
N GLU A 73 21.70 -9.97 -11.21
CA GLU A 73 21.68 -10.91 -10.07
C GLU A 73 20.38 -10.78 -9.28
N ALA A 74 19.95 -9.56 -8.98
CA ALA A 74 18.69 -9.30 -8.28
C ALA A 74 17.47 -9.86 -9.03
N ARG A 75 17.52 -9.83 -10.36
CA ARG A 75 16.45 -10.35 -11.22
C ARG A 75 16.47 -11.87 -11.34
N ALA A 76 17.61 -12.51 -11.10
CA ALA A 76 17.73 -13.97 -11.05
C ALA A 76 17.20 -14.54 -9.71
N VAL A 77 17.26 -13.76 -8.63
CA VAL A 77 16.79 -14.18 -7.29
C VAL A 77 15.26 -14.10 -7.21
N ARG A 78 14.62 -15.21 -6.83
CA ARG A 78 13.18 -15.33 -6.62
C ARG A 78 12.81 -15.16 -5.15
N ILE A 79 11.64 -14.57 -4.87
CA ILE A 79 11.18 -14.41 -3.48
C ILE A 79 11.12 -15.75 -2.76
N GLY A 80 10.65 -16.81 -3.42
CA GLY A 80 10.56 -18.15 -2.84
C GLY A 80 11.90 -18.65 -2.29
N ASP A 81 13.00 -18.32 -2.98
CA ASP A 81 14.35 -18.69 -2.55
C ASP A 81 14.83 -17.82 -1.38
N VAL A 82 14.50 -16.52 -1.39
CA VAL A 82 14.77 -15.61 -0.26
C VAL A 82 14.04 -16.06 1.01
N LEU A 83 12.77 -16.49 0.87
CA LEU A 83 11.94 -16.96 1.98
C LEU A 83 12.39 -18.31 2.55
N ARG A 84 12.98 -19.19 1.73
CA ARG A 84 13.58 -20.45 2.19
C ARG A 84 14.99 -20.26 2.76
N GLY A 85 15.62 -19.12 2.46
CA GLY A 85 16.95 -18.77 2.92
C GLY A 85 17.02 -18.25 4.36
N PRO A 86 18.23 -17.94 4.85
CA PRO A 86 18.42 -17.40 6.19
C PRO A 86 17.72 -16.04 6.32
N GLY A 87 16.96 -15.87 7.41
CA GLY A 87 16.13 -14.68 7.67
C GLY A 87 14.83 -14.61 6.87
N GLY A 88 14.45 -15.68 6.17
CA GLY A 88 13.22 -15.71 5.36
C GLY A 88 11.94 -15.55 6.17
N GLU A 89 11.87 -16.12 7.38
CA GLU A 89 10.71 -15.99 8.28
C GLU A 89 10.43 -14.53 8.67
N GLU A 90 11.47 -13.74 8.92
CA GLU A 90 11.36 -12.32 9.26
C GLU A 90 10.77 -11.52 8.09
N LEU A 91 11.13 -11.88 6.86
CA LEU A 91 10.69 -11.21 5.63
C LEU A 91 9.30 -11.66 5.16
N ALA A 92 8.85 -12.85 5.55
CA ALA A 92 7.60 -13.46 5.07
C ALA A 92 6.37 -12.56 5.29
N SER A 93 6.26 -11.97 6.49
CA SER A 93 5.16 -11.06 6.84
C SER A 93 5.18 -9.78 6.00
N GLY A 94 6.36 -9.24 5.72
CA GLY A 94 6.57 -8.07 4.86
C GLY A 94 6.17 -8.36 3.41
N PHE A 95 6.62 -9.48 2.85
CA PHE A 95 6.25 -9.90 1.49
C PHE A 95 4.75 -10.16 1.37
N ALA A 96 4.11 -10.77 2.37
CA ALA A 96 2.65 -10.95 2.38
C ALA A 96 1.91 -9.60 2.42
N ALA A 97 2.36 -8.67 3.26
CA ALA A 97 1.79 -7.32 3.33
C ALA A 97 1.95 -6.56 2.01
N PHE A 98 3.11 -6.67 1.36
CA PHE A 98 3.35 -6.09 0.04
C PHE A 98 2.39 -6.65 -1.00
N ARG A 99 2.26 -7.98 -1.10
CA ARG A 99 1.36 -8.66 -2.05
C ARG A 99 -0.09 -8.17 -1.89
N VAL A 100 -0.60 -8.18 -0.66
CA VAL A 100 -1.97 -7.74 -0.36
C VAL A 100 -2.19 -6.25 -0.68
N ALA A 101 -1.21 -5.40 -0.39
CA ALA A 101 -1.30 -3.97 -0.70
C ALA A 101 -1.20 -3.70 -2.21
N TRP A 102 -0.30 -4.39 -2.91
CA TRP A 102 -0.15 -4.30 -4.36
C TRP A 102 -1.42 -4.72 -5.09
N GLU A 103 -1.96 -5.90 -4.78
CA GLU A 103 -3.21 -6.38 -5.38
C GLU A 103 -4.39 -5.44 -5.13
N GLY A 104 -4.43 -4.81 -3.96
CA GLY A 104 -5.52 -3.91 -3.60
C GLY A 104 -5.40 -2.48 -4.13
N LEU A 105 -4.22 -2.04 -4.56
CA LEU A 105 -3.96 -0.65 -4.93
C LEU A 105 -3.42 -0.46 -6.36
N ARG A 106 -2.91 -1.51 -7.02
CA ARG A 106 -2.19 -1.39 -8.31
C ARG A 106 -2.93 -0.60 -9.39
N ASP A 107 -4.25 -0.79 -9.48
CA ASP A 107 -5.08 -0.16 -10.51
C ASP A 107 -5.32 1.33 -10.18
N ASP A 108 -5.26 1.69 -8.90
CA ASP A 108 -5.38 3.07 -8.42
C ASP A 108 -4.02 3.80 -8.37
N LEU A 109 -2.89 3.07 -8.36
CA LEU A 109 -1.53 3.64 -8.23
C LEU A 109 -1.26 4.82 -9.18
N PRO A 110 -1.59 4.77 -10.49
CA PRO A 110 -1.31 5.88 -11.40
C PRO A 110 -1.96 7.20 -10.98
N SER A 111 -3.11 7.15 -10.29
CA SER A 111 -3.81 8.33 -9.75
C SER A 111 -3.28 8.79 -8.39
N LEU A 112 -2.66 7.88 -7.64
CA LEU A 112 -2.19 8.12 -6.28
C LEU A 112 -0.73 8.60 -6.23
N ILE A 113 0.08 8.42 -7.27
CA ILE A 113 1.52 8.74 -7.26
C ILE A 113 1.85 9.96 -8.14
N PRO A 114 3.03 10.60 -7.94
CA PRO A 114 3.48 11.68 -8.82
C PRO A 114 3.62 11.21 -10.28
N ALA A 115 3.35 12.11 -11.23
CA ALA A 115 3.36 11.80 -12.67
C ALA A 115 4.67 11.17 -13.16
N ALA A 116 5.81 11.57 -12.59
CA ALA A 116 7.11 10.97 -12.90
C ALA A 116 7.14 9.47 -12.57
N VAL A 117 6.69 9.08 -11.38
CA VAL A 117 6.64 7.67 -10.95
C VAL A 117 5.57 6.91 -11.74
N ALA A 118 4.42 7.54 -12.00
CA ALA A 118 3.35 6.95 -12.81
C ALA A 118 3.79 6.64 -14.24
N GLY A 119 4.60 7.51 -14.86
CA GLY A 119 5.14 7.29 -16.19
C GLY A 119 6.07 6.07 -16.28
N PHE A 120 6.92 5.85 -15.26
CA PHE A 120 7.76 4.66 -15.19
C PHE A 120 6.96 3.40 -14.86
N LEU A 121 6.03 3.48 -13.92
CA LEU A 121 5.14 2.38 -13.58
C LEU A 121 4.31 1.94 -14.79
N GLY A 122 3.76 2.88 -15.56
CA GLY A 122 2.99 2.59 -16.76
C GLY A 122 3.80 1.85 -17.83
N LYS A 123 5.09 2.16 -17.98
CA LYS A 123 5.98 1.42 -18.89
C LYS A 123 6.19 -0.02 -18.45
N VAL A 124 6.39 -0.23 -17.15
CA VAL A 124 6.56 -1.58 -16.57
C VAL A 124 5.28 -2.39 -16.74
N LEU A 125 4.13 -1.83 -16.37
CA LEU A 125 2.84 -2.52 -16.46
C LEU A 125 2.38 -2.80 -17.91
N ALA A 126 2.84 -2.02 -18.89
CA ALA A 126 2.53 -2.21 -20.30
C ALA A 126 3.42 -3.26 -20.98
N ALA A 127 4.60 -3.54 -20.42
CA ALA A 127 5.50 -4.55 -20.96
C ALA A 127 5.01 -5.97 -20.61
N PRO A 128 5.28 -6.97 -21.47
CA PRO A 128 4.86 -8.35 -21.23
C PRO A 128 5.47 -8.89 -19.92
N PRO A 129 4.70 -9.57 -19.05
CA PRO A 129 5.19 -10.08 -17.77
C PRO A 129 6.43 -10.99 -17.89
N GLU A 130 6.58 -11.68 -19.02
CA GLU A 130 7.72 -12.54 -19.34
C GLU A 130 9.03 -11.74 -19.44
N GLU A 131 8.98 -10.48 -19.87
CA GLU A 131 10.11 -9.55 -19.86
C GLU A 131 10.59 -9.21 -18.45
N TYR A 132 9.89 -9.65 -17.42
CA TYR A 132 10.28 -9.51 -16.02
C TYR A 132 10.36 -10.86 -15.33
N GLY A 133 10.33 -11.96 -16.08
CA GLY A 133 10.38 -13.30 -15.52
C GLY A 133 9.19 -13.62 -14.61
N LEU A 134 8.04 -12.98 -14.83
CA LEU A 134 6.76 -13.38 -14.25
C LEU A 134 6.13 -14.45 -15.14
N GLY A 135 5.44 -15.41 -14.54
CA GLY A 135 4.80 -16.50 -15.29
C GLY A 135 3.75 -15.98 -16.26
N GLY A 136 3.87 -16.37 -17.54
CA GLY A 136 2.92 -16.05 -18.61
C GLY A 136 1.56 -16.71 -18.36
N GLY A 137 0.71 -16.03 -17.60
CA GLY A 137 -0.68 -16.40 -17.35
C GLY A 137 -1.53 -15.15 -17.19
N ALA A 138 -2.85 -15.29 -17.31
CA ALA A 138 -3.83 -14.20 -17.27
C ALA A 138 -3.77 -13.31 -16.00
N ALA A 139 -2.97 -13.69 -15.01
CA ALA A 139 -2.73 -12.91 -13.80
C ALA A 139 -1.73 -11.75 -13.96
N GLY A 140 -0.86 -11.73 -14.98
CA GLY A 140 0.07 -10.62 -15.26
C GLY A 140 0.85 -10.10 -14.04
N PHE A 141 1.10 -8.79 -13.98
CA PHE A 141 1.57 -8.09 -12.77
C PHE A 141 0.58 -8.13 -11.59
N GLY A 142 -0.55 -8.82 -11.75
CA GLY A 142 -1.66 -8.81 -10.84
C GLY A 142 -1.62 -9.85 -9.72
N ALA A 143 -0.69 -10.80 -9.75
CA ALA A 143 -0.47 -11.73 -8.65
C ALA A 143 1.03 -11.94 -8.48
N LEU A 144 1.65 -11.12 -7.63
CA LEU A 144 3.05 -11.33 -7.26
C LEU A 144 3.14 -12.62 -6.43
N GLY A 145 3.80 -13.64 -6.98
CA GLY A 145 3.99 -14.96 -6.36
C GLY A 145 5.43 -15.19 -5.91
N ASP A 146 5.73 -16.41 -5.48
CA ASP A 146 7.07 -16.80 -5.03
C ASP A 146 8.11 -16.76 -6.16
N ASP A 147 7.68 -16.90 -7.41
CA ASP A 147 8.52 -16.76 -8.60
C ASP A 147 8.77 -15.30 -9.02
N THR A 148 8.24 -14.33 -8.28
CA THR A 148 8.50 -12.92 -8.57
C THR A 148 9.98 -12.62 -8.32
N PRO A 149 10.66 -11.88 -9.21
CA PRO A 149 12.02 -11.44 -8.97
C PRO A 149 12.13 -10.49 -7.79
N LEU A 150 13.27 -10.50 -7.10
CA LEU A 150 13.54 -9.62 -5.98
C LEU A 150 13.54 -8.13 -6.38
N THR A 151 13.83 -7.81 -7.63
CA THR A 151 13.85 -6.43 -8.16
C THR A 151 12.53 -5.66 -7.98
N PHE A 152 11.38 -6.35 -7.88
CA PHE A 152 10.08 -5.71 -7.63
C PHE A 152 9.94 -5.09 -6.24
N PHE A 153 10.74 -5.56 -5.27
CA PHE A 153 10.65 -5.19 -3.86
C PHE A 153 11.81 -4.30 -3.43
N LEU A 154 12.83 -4.17 -4.28
CA LEU A 154 13.93 -3.24 -4.09
C LEU A 154 13.51 -1.87 -4.63
N PRO A 155 13.35 -0.84 -3.78
CA PRO A 155 13.00 0.49 -4.21
C PRO A 155 14.07 1.05 -5.14
N ASP A 156 13.71 1.21 -6.40
CA ASP A 156 14.48 1.95 -7.39
C ASP A 156 13.51 2.77 -8.24
N GLN A 157 13.91 3.96 -8.66
CA GLN A 157 13.07 4.80 -9.53
C GLN A 157 13.12 4.34 -10.99
N THR A 158 13.92 3.31 -11.29
CA THR A 158 14.05 2.75 -12.63
C THR A 158 13.56 1.30 -12.68
N ARG A 159 13.08 0.88 -13.85
CA ARG A 159 12.68 -0.51 -14.15
C ARG A 159 11.70 -1.10 -13.13
N GLU A 160 11.88 -2.37 -12.72
CA GLU A 160 10.94 -3.12 -11.87
C GLU A 160 10.80 -2.54 -10.46
N GLY A 161 11.86 -1.93 -9.93
CA GLY A 161 11.89 -1.35 -8.58
C GLY A 161 10.93 -0.19 -8.37
N VAL A 162 10.41 0.39 -9.48
CA VAL A 162 9.37 1.41 -9.43
C VAL A 162 8.09 0.89 -8.77
N CYS A 163 7.85 -0.43 -8.77
CA CYS A 163 6.69 -1.04 -8.12
C CYS A 163 6.72 -0.81 -6.61
N ALA A 164 7.87 -1.06 -5.96
CA ALA A 164 8.06 -0.79 -4.55
C ALA A 164 7.95 0.69 -4.22
N VAL A 165 8.57 1.56 -5.04
CA VAL A 165 8.48 3.02 -4.88
C VAL A 165 7.04 3.50 -5.01
N ALA A 166 6.32 3.06 -6.04
CA ALA A 166 4.94 3.46 -6.29
C ALA A 166 4.02 3.06 -5.14
N LEU A 167 4.15 1.83 -4.64
CA LEU A 167 3.34 1.35 -3.52
C LEU A 167 3.61 2.13 -2.23
N LEU A 168 4.88 2.36 -1.88
CA LEU A 168 5.26 3.15 -0.71
C LEU A 168 4.77 4.59 -0.79
N VAL A 169 4.95 5.24 -1.94
CA VAL A 169 4.50 6.62 -2.17
C VAL A 169 2.98 6.72 -2.11
N ALA A 170 2.25 5.76 -2.69
CA ALA A 170 0.80 5.75 -2.65
C ALA A 170 0.28 5.60 -1.21
N LEU A 171 0.82 4.65 -0.44
CA LEU A 171 0.44 4.44 0.96
C LEU A 171 0.73 5.68 1.81
N ALA A 172 1.92 6.28 1.67
CA ALA A 172 2.27 7.51 2.38
C ALA A 172 1.35 8.68 1.99
N ARG A 173 1.00 8.82 0.72
CA ARG A 173 0.07 9.88 0.27
C ARG A 173 -1.35 9.66 0.74
N VAL A 174 -1.86 8.43 0.75
CA VAL A 174 -3.19 8.11 1.29
C VAL A 174 -3.25 8.48 2.78
N GLN A 175 -2.20 8.17 3.55
CA GLN A 175 -2.11 8.56 4.95
C GLN A 175 -2.05 10.09 5.10
N ASN A 176 -1.09 10.73 4.43
CA ASN A 176 -0.87 12.17 4.59
C ASN A 176 -2.10 12.97 4.14
N HIS A 177 -2.74 12.59 3.04
CA HIS A 177 -3.96 13.24 2.58
C HIS A 177 -5.08 13.17 3.63
N PHE A 178 -5.29 11.99 4.23
CA PHE A 178 -6.32 11.82 5.26
C PHE A 178 -6.00 12.63 6.52
N LEU A 179 -4.72 12.69 6.92
CA LEU A 179 -4.28 13.48 8.07
C LEU A 179 -4.38 14.99 7.79
N ASP A 180 -3.90 15.46 6.64
CA ASP A 180 -3.91 16.87 6.26
C ASP A 180 -5.34 17.42 6.14
N ALA A 181 -6.25 16.65 5.52
CA ALA A 181 -7.67 17.03 5.38
C ALA A 181 -8.37 17.22 6.73
N HIS A 182 -7.84 16.62 7.80
CA HIS A 182 -8.44 16.64 9.12
C HIS A 182 -7.53 17.21 10.20
N ARG A 183 -6.37 17.76 9.83
CA ARG A 183 -5.35 18.25 10.77
C ARG A 183 -5.92 19.27 11.74
N GLU A 184 -6.73 20.21 11.24
CA GLU A 184 -7.34 21.24 12.09
C GLU A 184 -8.41 20.66 13.03
N ASN A 185 -9.25 19.75 12.53
CA ASN A 185 -10.24 19.04 13.35
C ASN A 185 -9.58 18.15 14.42
N LEU A 186 -8.45 17.53 14.09
CA LEU A 186 -7.68 16.67 14.99
C LEU A 186 -6.91 17.51 16.03
N ARG A 187 -6.26 18.61 15.62
CA ARG A 187 -5.58 19.54 16.54
C ARG A 187 -6.53 20.18 17.54
N SER A 188 -7.71 20.62 17.10
CA SER A 188 -8.74 21.21 17.96
C SER A 188 -9.25 20.23 19.03
N ARG A 189 -9.29 18.92 18.73
CA ARG A 189 -9.82 17.89 19.64
C ARG A 189 -8.77 17.16 20.49
N TYR A 190 -7.55 17.01 20.01
CA TYR A 190 -6.51 16.17 20.63
C TYR A 190 -5.24 16.94 21.00
N GLY A 191 -5.21 18.27 20.83
CA GLY A 191 -4.08 19.12 21.20
C GLY A 191 -2.89 19.05 20.22
N ALA A 192 -1.82 19.78 20.54
CA ALA A 192 -0.64 19.98 19.68
C ALA A 192 0.20 18.71 19.37
N HIS A 193 -0.13 17.55 19.94
CA HIS A 193 0.58 16.28 19.67
C HIS A 193 0.37 15.71 18.25
N VAL A 194 -0.51 16.33 17.44
CA VAL A 194 -0.70 16.00 16.01
C VAL A 194 0.31 16.71 15.10
N ASP A 195 1.38 17.29 15.65
CA ASP A 195 2.55 17.77 14.89
C ASP A 195 3.56 16.65 14.58
N GLN A 196 3.06 15.42 14.37
CA GLN A 196 3.81 14.47 13.56
C GLN A 196 3.84 15.04 12.14
N THR A 197 4.95 15.69 11.80
CA THR A 197 5.33 16.00 10.43
C THR A 197 5.03 14.79 9.54
N PRO A 198 4.49 14.99 8.33
CA PRO A 198 4.26 13.89 7.39
C PRO A 198 5.54 13.08 7.32
N THR A 199 5.50 11.81 7.73
CA THR A 199 6.71 10.99 7.86
C THR A 199 7.36 10.94 6.49
N PRO A 200 8.53 11.60 6.29
CA PRO A 200 9.24 11.49 5.05
C PRO A 200 9.59 10.01 4.87
N LEU A 201 9.50 9.48 3.65
CA LEU A 201 9.91 8.09 3.36
C LEU A 201 11.32 7.77 3.89
N ALA A 202 12.19 8.79 4.00
CA ALA A 202 13.53 8.70 4.58
C ALA A 202 13.57 8.36 6.08
N GLN A 203 12.50 8.62 6.85
CA GLN A 203 12.44 8.34 8.29
C GLN A 203 11.83 6.96 8.62
N LEU A 204 11.44 6.18 7.60
CA LEU A 204 10.94 4.80 7.77
C LEU A 204 12.06 3.74 7.68
N GLY A 205 13.33 4.15 7.69
CA GLY A 205 14.48 3.26 7.89
C GLY A 205 14.43 2.61 9.29
N PRO A 206 15.27 1.59 9.54
CA PRO A 206 15.25 0.87 10.82
C PRO A 206 15.44 1.88 11.95
N GLY A 207 14.37 2.11 12.71
CA GLY A 207 14.44 2.87 13.94
C GLY A 207 15.45 2.17 14.85
N GLU A 208 16.35 2.95 15.42
CA GLU A 208 17.22 2.52 16.50
C GLU A 208 16.34 1.81 17.54
N ALA A 209 16.64 0.52 17.73
CA ALA A 209 16.13 -0.23 18.86
C ALA A 209 16.93 0.22 20.07
N ASP A 210 16.34 1.10 20.87
CA ASP A 210 16.65 1.20 22.30
C ASP A 210 15.79 0.20 23.08
#